data_AF-A0A2S8NUK7-F1
#
_entry.id   AF-A0A2S8NUK7-F1
#
_cell.length_a   1.000
_cell.length_b   1.000
_cell.length_c   1.000
_cell.angle_alpha   90.00
_cell.angle_beta   90.00
_cell.angle_gamma   90.00
#
_symmetry.space_group_name_H-M   'P 1'
#
loop_
_entity.id
_entity.type
_entity.pdbx_description
1 polymer ?
#
loop_
_entity_poly.entity_id
_entity_poly.type
_entity_poly.pdbx_seq_one_letter_code
_entity_poly.pdbx_strand_id
1 'polypeptide(L)' 'MATQQIIILVAVIFFIIPFIVWTIVRFRTKVLQRYSAWHKIALIVSYSVCLSIFLILLILAVTIFA' A
#
# COMPACT_ATOMS: atom_id res chain seq x y z
N MET A 1 -18.15 -13.98 9.39
CA MET A 1 -18.66 -12.99 8.42
C MET A 1 -18.20 -11.56 8.71
N ALA A 2 -18.66 -10.88 9.77
CA ALA A 2 -18.30 -9.46 10.02
C ALA A 2 -16.78 -9.21 10.20
N THR A 3 -16.09 -10.03 10.99
CA THR A 3 -14.64 -9.91 11.21
C THR A 3 -13.82 -10.10 9.93
N GLN A 4 -14.22 -11.06 9.09
CA GLN A 4 -13.58 -11.33 7.80
C GLN A 4 -13.70 -10.12 6.87
N GLN A 5 -14.89 -9.52 6.78
CA GLN A 5 -15.13 -8.32 5.97
C GLN A 5 -14.27 -7.14 6.44
N ILE A 6 -14.13 -6.95 7.76
CA ILE A 6 -13.27 -5.90 8.32
C ILE A 6 -11.80 -6.12 7.92
N ILE A 7 -11.30 -7.35 8.05
CA ILE A 7 -9.90 -7.68 7.71
C ILE A 7 -9.64 -7.45 6.22
N ILE A 8 -10.57 -7.87 5.34
CA ILE A 8 -10.47 -7.63 3.89
C ILE A 8 -10.44 -6.14 3.59
N LEU A 9 -11.31 -5.35 4.25
CA LEU A 9 -11.38 -3.90 4.05
C LEU A 9 -10.07 -3.22 4.46
N VAL A 10 -9.48 -3.62 5.60
CA VAL A 10 -8.15 -3.14 6.04
C VAL A 10 -7.07 -3.55 5.05
N ALA A 11 -7.08 -4.79 4.54
CA ALA A 11 -6.12 -5.25 3.55
C ALA A 11 -6.16 -4.39 2.28
N VAL A 12 -7.36 -4.10 1.76
CA VAL A 12 -7.55 -3.23 0.58
C VAL A 12 -6.99 -1.83 0.81
N ILE A 13 -7.13 -1.26 2.01
CA ILE A 13 -6.53 0.04 2.35
C ILE A 13 -5.00 -0.03 2.18
N PHE A 14 -4.35 -1.06 2.73
CA PHE A 14 -2.91 -1.24 2.58
C PHE A 14 -2.51 -1.44 1.12
N PHE A 15 -3.32 -2.12 0.32
CA PHE A 15 -3.06 -2.26 -1.12
C PHE A 15 -3.07 -0.92 -1.87
N ILE A 16 -3.93 0.03 -1.47
CA ILE A 16 -4.08 1.32 -2.16
C ILE A 16 -2.98 2.32 -1.79
N ILE A 17 -2.47 2.30 -0.55
CA ILE A 17 -1.48 3.28 -0.04
C ILE A 17 -0.27 3.48 -0.99
N PRO A 18 0.39 2.44 -1.52
CA PRO A 18 1.53 2.62 -2.44
C PRO A 18 1.20 3.42 -3.70
N PHE A 19 -0.03 3.30 -4.23
CA PHE A 19 -0.47 4.05 -5.40
C PHE A 19 -0.67 5.52 -5.09
N ILE A 20 -1.16 5.84 -3.88
CA ILE A 20 -1.26 7.22 -3.40
C ILE A 20 0.13 7.82 -3.25
N VAL A 21 1.06 7.11 -2.59
CA VAL A 21 2.46 7.55 -2.43
C VAL A 21 3.10 7.77 -3.80
N TRP A 22 2.88 6.86 -4.75
CA TRP A 22 3.37 7.01 -6.12
C TRP A 22 2.80 8.23 -6.83
N THR A 23 1.51 8.50 -6.69
CA THR A 23 0.87 9.67 -7.29
C THR A 23 1.47 10.96 -6.74
N ILE A 24 1.65 11.04 -5.42
CA ILE A 24 2.28 12.21 -4.75
C ILE A 24 3.71 12.39 -5.25
N VAL A 25 4.51 11.32 -5.27
CA VAL A 25 5.89 11.36 -5.75
C VAL A 25 5.96 11.78 -7.22
N ARG A 26 5.08 11.24 -8.06
CA ARG A 26 5.01 11.59 -9.49
C ARG A 26 4.62 13.06 -9.68
N PHE A 27 3.66 13.56 -8.92
CA PHE A 27 3.27 14.97 -8.96
C PHE A 27 4.45 15.87 -8.57
N ARG A 28 5.14 15.55 -7.47
CA ARG A 28 6.31 16.30 -6.99
C ARG A 28 7.46 16.31 -7.99
N THR A 29 7.71 15.18 -8.65
CA THR A 29 8.84 15.02 -9.58
C THR A 29 8.55 15.53 -10.99
N LYS A 30 7.33 15.37 -11.51
CA LYS A 30 6.97 15.70 -12.90
C LYS A 30 6.27 17.04 -13.06
N VAL A 31 5.43 17.42 -12.10
CA VAL A 31 4.67 18.70 -12.17
C VAL A 31 5.45 19.80 -11.47
N LEU A 32 5.89 19.56 -10.23
CA LEU A 32 6.63 20.56 -9.45
C LEU A 32 8.13 20.59 -9.76
N GLN A 33 8.64 19.62 -10.55
CA GLN A 33 10.07 19.47 -10.89
C GLN A 33 11.01 19.41 -9.66
N ARG A 34 10.49 19.03 -8.48
CA ARG A 34 11.26 18.90 -7.23
C ARG A 34 11.74 17.47 -7.07
N TYR A 35 12.81 17.11 -7.78
CA TYR A 35 13.43 15.80 -7.62
C TYR A 35 14.22 15.70 -6.30
N SER A 36 14.15 14.52 -5.68
CA SER A 36 14.89 14.18 -4.46
C SER A 36 15.07 12.67 -4.43
N ALA A 37 16.26 12.19 -4.04
CA ALA A 37 16.57 10.76 -3.96
C ALA A 37 15.63 10.01 -3.01
N TRP A 38 15.14 10.69 -1.97
CA TRP A 38 14.17 10.16 -1.00
C TRP A 38 12.85 9.72 -1.64
N HIS A 39 12.46 10.30 -2.77
CA HIS A 39 11.22 9.92 -3.46
C HIS A 39 11.26 8.47 -3.99
N LYS A 40 12.41 8.02 -4.52
CA LYS A 40 12.59 6.63 -4.97
C LYS A 40 12.56 5.66 -3.77
N ILE A 41 13.21 6.03 -2.68
CA ILE A 41 13.25 5.21 -1.47
C ILE A 41 11.84 5.09 -0.87
N ALA A 42 11.11 6.21 -0.76
CA ALA A 42 9.73 6.22 -0.28
C ALA A 42 8.80 5.33 -1.11
N LEU A 43 8.98 5.31 -2.44
CA LEU A 43 8.25 4.41 -3.34
C LEU A 43 8.56 2.94 -3.05
N ILE A 44 9.83 2.57 -2.96
CA ILE A 44 10.23 1.18 -2.73
C ILE A 44 9.75 0.70 -1.36
N VAL A 45 9.95 1.51 -0.31
CA VAL A 45 9.56 1.17 1.07
C VAL A 45 8.04 1.09 1.21
N SER A 46 7.29 2.03 0.65
CA SER A 46 5.82 1.97 0.71
C SER A 46 5.30 0.73 0.00
N TYR A 47 5.84 0.40 -1.19
CA TYR A 47 5.41 -0.78 -1.93
C TYR A 47 5.76 -2.08 -1.18
N SER A 48 7.00 -2.22 -0.68
CA SER A 48 7.43 -3.45 0.00
C SER A 48 6.68 -3.70 1.30
N VAL A 49 6.51 -2.68 2.13
CA VAL A 49 5.83 -2.79 3.44
C VAL A 49 4.34 -3.05 3.26
N CYS A 50 3.66 -2.22 2.46
CA CYS A 50 2.21 -2.32 2.30
C CYS A 50 1.79 -3.58 1.54
N LEU A 51 2.55 -4.04 0.54
CA LEU A 51 2.28 -5.30 -0.15
C LEU A 51 2.44 -6.49 0.79
N SER A 52 3.47 -6.48 1.64
CA SER A 52 3.69 -7.55 2.62
C SER A 52 2.54 -7.63 3.62
N ILE A 53 2.11 -6.49 4.17
CA ILE A 53 0.96 -6.42 5.09
C ILE A 53 -0.32 -6.90 4.40
N PHE A 54 -0.57 -6.44 3.16
CA PHE A 54 -1.72 -6.87 2.37
C PHE A 54 -1.76 -8.40 2.20
N LEU A 55 -0.65 -9.01 1.80
CA LEU A 55 -0.57 -10.46 1.60
C LEU A 55 -0.82 -11.23 2.90
N ILE A 56 -0.23 -10.79 4.02
CA ILE A 56 -0.45 -11.41 5.32
C ILE A 56 -1.93 -11.36 5.72
N LEU A 57 -2.56 -10.19 5.59
CA LEU A 57 -3.97 -10.01 5.93
C LEU A 57 -4.90 -10.80 5.00
N LEU A 58 -4.57 -10.87 3.70
CA LEU A 58 -5.32 -11.64 2.72
C LEU A 58 -5.26 -13.13 3.04
N ILE A 59 -4.06 -13.66 3.31
CA ILE A 59 -3.88 -15.07 3.69
C ILE A 59 -4.68 -15.36 4.96
N LEU A 60 -4.56 -14.51 5.98
CA LEU A 60 -5.28 -14.68 7.23
C LEU A 60 -6.82 -14.67 7.05
N ALA A 61 -7.33 -13.77 6.21
CA ALA A 61 -8.77 -13.70 5.90
C ALA A 61 -9.27 -14.95 5.14
N VAL A 62 -8.43 -15.56 4.31
CA VAL A 62 -8.79 -16.72 3.48
C VAL A 62 -8.56 -18.05 4.23
N THR A 63 -7.55 -18.17 5.07
CA THR A 63 -7.25 -19.47 5.72
C THR A 63 -7.96 -19.67 7.04
N ILE A 64 -8.21 -18.60 7.81
CA ILE A 64 -8.79 -18.69 9.15
C ILE A 64 -10.28 -18.39 9.14
N PHE A 65 -10.73 -17.53 8.22
CA PHE A 65 -12.10 -17.00 8.22
C PHE A 65 -12.93 -17.34 6.98
N ALA A 66 -12.38 -18.02 5.97
CA ALA A 66 -13.15 -18.56 4.86
C ALA A 66 -13.79 -19.90 5.22
#